data_AF-A0A101E0I7-F1
#
_entry.id   AF-A0A101E0I7-F1
#
_cell.length_a   1.000
_cell.length_b   1.000
_cell.length_c   1.000
_cell.angle_alpha   90.00
_cell.angle_beta   90.00
_cell.angle_gamma   90.00
#
_symmetry.space_group_name_H-M   'P 1'
#
loop_
_entity.id
_entity.type
_entity.pdbx_description
1 polymer ?
#
loop_
_entity_poly.entity_id
_entity_poly.type
_entity_poly.pdbx_seq_one_letter_code
_entity_poly.pdbx_strand_id
1 'polypeptide(L)'
;MDPITATLLFVTGLIAGTLGGLLGIGGCVIMLPALAFLFNYPLPVAIGTTITAVILTASSGAVGHIRLKNVDYSTAKVVAASGAVGAAVGSIIFFYIANQLWLLNFILGFAFLYVSIG
;
A
#
# COMPACT_ATOMS: atom_id res chain seq x y z
N MET A 1 -4.03 21.46 -13.04
CA MET A 1 -3.00 20.50 -12.63
C MET A 1 -1.72 20.89 -13.33
N ASP A 2 -0.76 21.40 -12.59
CA ASP A 2 0.50 21.85 -13.16
C ASP A 2 1.32 20.65 -13.65
N PRO A 3 1.94 20.70 -14.84
CA PRO A 3 2.67 19.57 -15.44
C PRO A 3 3.85 19.07 -14.58
N ILE A 4 4.35 19.94 -13.70
CA ILE A 4 5.41 19.64 -12.72
C ILE A 4 4.93 18.63 -11.68
N THR A 5 3.70 18.80 -11.18
CA THR A 5 3.10 17.94 -10.15
C THR A 5 2.84 16.53 -10.67
N ALA A 6 2.41 16.41 -11.93
CA ALA A 6 2.20 15.12 -12.60
C ALA A 6 3.51 14.34 -12.76
N THR A 7 4.60 15.03 -13.09
CA THR A 7 5.92 14.41 -13.26
C THR A 7 6.48 13.92 -11.92
N LEU A 8 6.30 14.70 -10.85
CA LEU A 8 6.66 14.31 -9.49
C LEU A 8 5.89 13.09 -8.99
N LEU A 9 4.58 13.01 -9.25
CA LEU A 9 3.76 11.83 -8.93
C LEU A 9 4.23 10.58 -9.67
N PHE A 10 4.63 10.74 -10.93
CA PHE A 10 5.12 9.62 -11.73
C PHE A 10 6.45 9.06 -11.20
N VAL A 11 7.41 9.95 -10.91
CA VAL A 11 8.73 9.55 -10.38
C VAL A 11 8.59 8.92 -8.99
N THR A 12 7.79 9.52 -8.11
CA THR A 12 7.55 8.96 -6.77
C THR A 12 6.83 7.62 -6.82
N GLY A 13 5.83 7.46 -7.69
CA GLY A 13 5.16 6.18 -7.92
C GLY A 13 6.10 5.10 -8.46
N LEU A 14 7.04 5.46 -9.34
CA LEU A 14 8.02 4.53 -9.92
C LEU A 14 9.04 4.07 -8.86
N ILE A 15 9.55 4.98 -8.03
CA ILE A 15 10.48 4.65 -6.95
C ILE A 15 9.77 3.82 -5.86
N ALA A 16 8.57 4.23 -5.45
CA ALA A 16 7.78 3.49 -4.46
C ALA A 16 7.36 2.11 -4.97
N GLY A 17 7.03 1.98 -6.26
CA GLY A 17 6.68 0.72 -6.91
C GLY A 17 7.87 -0.23 -7.05
N THR A 18 9.05 0.28 -7.42
CA THR A 18 10.26 -0.54 -7.54
C THR A 18 10.78 -1.01 -6.18
N LEU A 19 10.89 -0.11 -5.20
CA LEU A 19 11.28 -0.45 -3.83
C LEU A 19 10.23 -1.33 -3.15
N GLY A 20 8.95 -1.00 -3.31
CA GLY A 20 7.83 -1.77 -2.77
C GLY A 20 7.71 -3.17 -3.38
N GLY A 21 8.01 -3.31 -4.66
CA GLY A 21 8.08 -4.59 -5.36
C GLY A 21 9.29 -5.42 -4.95
N LEU A 22 10.46 -4.78 -4.76
CA LEU A 22 11.68 -5.43 -4.25
C LEU A 22 11.53 -5.94 -2.81
N LEU A 23 10.89 -5.14 -1.95
CA LEU A 23 10.66 -5.47 -0.54
C LEU A 23 9.44 -6.38 -0.34
N GLY A 24 8.65 -6.65 -1.39
CA GLY A 24 7.45 -7.51 -1.33
C GLY A 24 6.24 -6.89 -0.61
N ILE A 25 6.32 -5.61 -0.19
CA ILE A 25 5.27 -4.91 0.56
C ILE A 25 4.29 -4.12 -0.34
N GLY A 26 4.58 -3.99 -1.65
CA GLY A 26 3.64 -3.37 -2.61
C GLY A 26 3.62 -1.84 -2.64
N GLY A 27 4.59 -1.15 -2.01
CA GLY A 27 4.83 0.31 -2.18
C GLY A 27 3.82 1.24 -1.49
N CYS A 28 2.73 0.71 -0.94
CA CYS A 28 1.68 1.49 -0.28
C CYS A 28 2.12 2.17 1.03
N VAL A 29 3.13 1.62 1.72
CA VAL A 29 3.74 2.24 2.91
C VAL A 29 4.30 3.63 2.61
N ILE A 30 4.78 3.86 1.38
CA ILE A 30 5.35 5.14 0.92
C ILE A 30 4.28 5.97 0.21
N MET A 31 3.48 5.34 -0.65
CA MET A 31 2.55 6.03 -1.54
C MET A 31 1.35 6.65 -0.78
N LEU A 32 0.86 6.01 0.28
CA LEU A 32 -0.25 6.54 1.08
C LEU A 32 0.11 7.84 1.81
N PRO A 33 1.19 7.91 2.60
CA PRO A 33 1.58 9.16 3.25
C PRO A 33 2.08 10.21 2.25
N ALA A 34 2.68 9.81 1.12
CA ALA A 34 3.02 10.76 0.07
C ALA A 34 1.77 11.46 -0.49
N LEU A 35 0.71 10.70 -0.84
CA LEU A 35 -0.54 11.31 -1.32
C LEU A 35 -1.24 12.16 -0.24
N ALA A 36 -1.26 11.69 1.00
CA ALA A 36 -1.94 12.37 2.10
C ALA A 36 -1.20 13.63 2.58
N PHE A 37 0.09 13.54 2.89
CA PHE A 37 0.87 14.64 3.46
C PHE A 37 1.53 15.53 2.40
N LEU A 38 2.05 14.94 1.31
CA LEU A 38 2.80 15.71 0.30
C LEU A 38 1.86 16.37 -0.72
N PHE A 39 0.81 15.66 -1.13
CA PHE A 39 -0.14 16.13 -2.14
C PHE A 39 -1.48 16.62 -1.58
N ASN A 40 -1.67 16.57 -0.25
CA ASN A 40 -2.90 17.02 0.43
C ASN A 40 -4.19 16.43 -0.17
N TYR A 41 -4.13 15.20 -0.72
CA TYR A 41 -5.31 14.55 -1.27
C TYR A 41 -6.25 14.10 -0.15
N PRO A 42 -7.57 14.19 -0.35
CA PRO A 42 -8.52 13.65 0.61
C PRO A 42 -8.26 12.16 0.84
N LEU A 43 -8.12 11.77 2.11
CA LEU A 43 -7.80 10.41 2.57
C LEU A 43 -8.53 9.29 1.81
N PRO A 44 -9.86 9.37 1.59
CA PRO A 44 -10.60 8.32 0.88
C PRO A 44 -10.07 8.07 -0.54
N VAL A 45 -9.65 9.14 -1.23
CA VAL A 45 -9.11 9.04 -2.59
C VAL A 45 -7.68 8.49 -2.56
N ALA A 46 -6.85 8.95 -1.62
CA ALA A 46 -5.48 8.45 -1.46
C ALA A 46 -5.44 6.94 -1.16
N ILE A 47 -6.34 6.46 -0.28
CA ILE A 47 -6.49 5.04 0.03
C ILE A 47 -6.92 4.25 -1.21
N GLY A 48 -7.93 4.74 -1.96
CA GLY A 48 -8.37 4.07 -3.18
C GLY A 48 -7.29 3.94 -4.25
N THR A 49 -6.50 5.00 -4.47
CA THR A 49 -5.41 5.01 -5.45
C THR A 49 -4.29 4.04 -5.07
N THR A 50 -3.91 4.00 -3.79
CA THR A 50 -2.84 3.11 -3.30
C THR A 50 -3.23 1.64 -3.38
N ILE A 51 -4.46 1.27 -3.01
CA ILE A 51 -4.94 -0.11 -3.14
C ILE A 51 -4.93 -0.55 -4.61
N THR A 52 -5.35 0.32 -5.52
CA THR A 52 -5.33 0.03 -6.96
C THR A 52 -3.90 -0.21 -7.46
N ALA A 53 -2.95 0.64 -7.06
CA ALA A 53 -1.54 0.47 -7.42
C ALA A 53 -0.97 -0.84 -6.85
N VAL A 54 -1.28 -1.17 -5.60
CA VAL A 54 -0.85 -2.42 -4.95
C VAL A 54 -1.36 -3.64 -5.70
N ILE A 55 -2.62 -3.66 -6.13
CA ILE A 55 -3.17 -4.78 -6.90
C ILE A 55 -2.33 -4.99 -8.17
N LEU A 56 -1.98 -3.92 -8.88
CA LEU A 56 -1.15 -4.00 -10.09
C LEU A 56 0.28 -4.47 -9.78
N THR A 57 0.92 -3.91 -8.75
CA THR A 57 2.30 -4.26 -8.38
C THR A 57 2.40 -5.68 -7.84
N ALA A 58 1.48 -6.10 -6.98
CA ALA A 58 1.40 -7.45 -6.44
C ALA A 58 1.14 -8.48 -7.55
N SER A 59 0.26 -8.16 -8.49
CA SER A 59 0.02 -9.01 -9.67
C SER A 59 1.28 -9.15 -10.53
N SER A 60 2.00 -8.05 -10.77
CA SER A 60 3.26 -8.06 -11.51
C SER A 60 4.35 -8.90 -10.82
N GLY A 61 4.49 -8.74 -9.50
CA GLY A 61 5.42 -9.54 -8.68
C GLY A 61 5.08 -11.03 -8.67
N ALA A 62 3.78 -11.36 -8.57
CA ALA A 62 3.30 -12.75 -8.64
C ALA A 62 3.63 -13.40 -9.98
N VAL A 63 3.43 -12.68 -11.10
CA VAL A 63 3.81 -13.16 -12.45
C VAL A 63 5.32 -13.39 -12.55
N GLY A 64 6.13 -12.49 -11.98
CA GLY A 64 7.58 -12.65 -11.91
C GLY A 64 7.99 -13.93 -11.18
N HIS A 65 7.41 -14.19 -10.01
CA HIS A 65 7.70 -15.40 -9.23
C HIS A 65 7.27 -16.69 -9.94
N ILE A 66 6.12 -16.69 -10.62
CA ILE A 66 5.63 -17.84 -11.41
C ILE A 66 6.60 -18.18 -12.55
N ARG A 67 7.19 -17.16 -13.21
CA ARG A 67 8.17 -17.36 -14.30
C ARG A 67 9.46 -18.02 -13.82
N LEU A 68 9.86 -17.78 -12.57
CA LEU A 68 11.05 -18.38 -11.95
C LEU A 68 10.88 -19.87 -11.60
N LYS A 69 9.70 -20.47 -11.84
CA LYS A 69 9.38 -21.90 -11.59
C LYS A 69 9.61 -22.40 -10.14
N ASN A 70 9.92 -21.49 -9.22
CA ASN A 70 10.18 -21.75 -7.81
C ASN A 70 8.94 -21.48 -6.93
N VAL A 71 7.74 -21.61 -7.49
CA VAL A 71 6.49 -21.38 -6.77
C VAL A 71 5.99 -22.72 -6.24
N ASP A 72 6.08 -22.89 -4.92
CA ASP A 72 5.34 -23.95 -4.24
C ASP A 72 3.86 -23.54 -4.23
N TYR A 73 3.09 -24.15 -5.14
CA TYR A 73 1.66 -23.87 -5.30
C TYR A 73 0.86 -24.16 -4.03
N SER A 74 1.36 -25.01 -3.12
CA SER A 74 0.73 -25.27 -1.83
C SER A 74 0.83 -24.04 -0.93
N THR A 75 2.04 -23.52 -0.74
CA THR A 75 2.31 -22.34 0.07
C THR A 75 1.71 -21.08 -0.53
N ALA A 76 1.76 -20.93 -1.87
CA ALA A 76 1.17 -19.79 -2.56
C ALA A 76 -0.35 -19.69 -2.35
N LYS A 77 -1.08 -20.83 -2.34
CA LYS A 77 -2.52 -20.84 -2.06
C LYS A 77 -2.83 -20.49 -0.60
N VAL A 78 -2.05 -21.02 0.35
CA VAL A 78 -2.23 -20.71 1.77
C VAL A 78 -1.99 -19.22 2.03
N VAL A 79 -0.91 -18.65 1.49
CA VAL A 79 -0.59 -17.22 1.62
C VAL A 79 -1.62 -16.34 0.92
N ALA A 80 -2.08 -16.73 -0.26
CA ALA A 80 -3.14 -16.00 -0.97
C ALA A 80 -4.45 -16.03 -0.19
N ALA A 81 -4.84 -17.18 0.36
CA ALA A 81 -6.05 -17.31 1.16
C ALA A 81 -5.95 -16.54 2.49
N SER A 82 -4.85 -16.68 3.23
CA SER A 82 -4.64 -15.95 4.48
C SER A 82 -4.51 -14.44 4.26
N GLY A 83 -3.85 -14.04 3.16
CA GLY A 83 -3.72 -12.63 2.76
C GLY A 83 -5.05 -12.02 2.35
N ALA A 84 -5.87 -12.74 1.57
CA ALA A 84 -7.21 -12.29 1.19
C ALA A 84 -8.12 -12.14 2.41
N VAL A 85 -8.10 -13.11 3.33
CA VAL A 85 -8.88 -13.05 4.58
C VAL A 85 -8.37 -11.91 5.46
N GLY A 86 -7.06 -11.77 5.65
CA GLY A 86 -6.46 -10.70 6.43
C GLY A 86 -6.74 -9.31 5.85
N ALA A 87 -6.69 -9.15 4.54
CA ALA A 87 -7.00 -7.90 3.85
C ALA A 87 -8.50 -7.55 3.95
N ALA A 88 -9.39 -8.54 3.80
CA ALA A 88 -10.82 -8.34 3.96
C ALA A 88 -11.18 -7.94 5.39
N VAL A 89 -10.68 -8.69 6.38
CA VAL A 89 -10.90 -8.41 7.80
C VAL A 89 -10.29 -7.07 8.20
N GLY A 90 -9.06 -6.79 7.76
CA GLY A 90 -8.38 -5.51 7.99
C GLY A 90 -9.12 -4.33 7.39
N SER A 91 -9.63 -4.46 6.16
CA SER A 91 -10.43 -3.42 5.49
C SER A 91 -11.74 -3.13 6.24
N ILE A 92 -12.45 -4.16 6.70
CA ILE A 92 -13.69 -4.01 7.48
C ILE A 92 -13.42 -3.30 8.82
N ILE A 93 -12.37 -3.71 9.52
CA ILE A 93 -11.95 -3.08 10.79
C ILE A 93 -11.56 -1.62 10.55
N PHE A 94 -10.81 -1.35 9.48
CA PHE A 94 -10.38 -0.01 9.12
C PHE A 94 -11.57 0.88 8.76
N PHE A 95 -12.58 0.37 8.07
CA PHE A 95 -13.80 1.13 7.76
C PHE A 95 -14.58 1.51 9.04
N TYR A 96 -14.60 0.63 10.04
CA TYR A 96 -15.25 0.88 11.32
C TYR A 96 -14.48 1.93 12.17
N ILE A 97 -13.15 1.91 12.12
CA ILE A 97 -12.26 2.85 12.83
C ILE A 97 -12.14 4.19 12.10
N ALA A 98 -12.09 4.20 10.77
CA ALA A 98 -11.96 5.40 9.96
C ALA A 98 -13.18 6.33 10.06
N ASN A 99 -14.34 5.80 10.48
CA ASN A 99 -15.50 6.60 10.82
C ASN A 99 -15.26 7.53 12.04
N GLN A 100 -14.20 7.27 12.82
CA GLN A 100 -13.68 8.14 13.88
C GLN A 100 -12.34 8.77 13.46
N LEU A 101 -12.43 9.89 12.73
CA LEU A 101 -11.28 10.71 12.28
C LEU A 101 -10.28 11.04 13.41
N TRP A 102 -10.75 11.15 14.66
CA TRP A 102 -9.90 11.40 15.82
C TRP A 102 -9.01 10.21 16.19
N LEU A 103 -9.54 8.98 16.15
CA LEU A 103 -8.81 7.76 16.49
C LEU A 103 -7.81 7.38 15.39
N LEU A 104 -8.20 7.62 14.13
CA LEU A 104 -7.35 7.35 12.97
C LEU A 104 -6.07 8.20 12.99
N ASN A 105 -6.20 9.50 13.27
CA ASN A 105 -5.05 10.40 13.43
C ASN A 105 -4.17 10.01 14.64
N PHE A 106 -4.77 9.51 15.72
CA PHE A 106 -4.03 9.06 16.91
C PHE A 106 -3.20 7.80 16.66
N ILE A 107 -3.80 6.79 16.02
CA ILE A 107 -3.12 5.53 15.65
C ILE A 107 -2.02 5.78 14.63
N LEU A 108 -2.30 6.58 13.61
CA LEU A 108 -1.33 6.93 12.59
C LEU A 108 -0.17 7.73 13.20
N GLY A 109 -0.47 8.68 14.10
CA GLY A 109 0.53 9.43 14.85
C GLY A 109 1.44 8.53 15.69
N PHE A 110 0.88 7.56 16.42
CA PHE A 110 1.68 6.57 17.17
C PHE A 110 2.52 5.67 16.27
N ALA A 111 1.98 5.22 15.13
CA ALA A 111 2.71 4.41 14.17
C ALA A 111 3.90 5.19 13.56
N PHE A 112 3.71 6.46 13.21
CA PHE A 112 4.79 7.33 12.74
C PHE A 112 5.84 7.60 13.82
N LEU A 113 5.42 7.79 15.07
CA LEU A 113 6.31 8.02 16.19
C LEU A 113 7.18 6.79 16.48
N TYR A 114 6.58 5.59 16.43
CA TYR A 114 7.31 4.33 16.56
C TYR A 114 8.36 4.14 15.45
N VAL A 115 8.00 4.44 14.20
CA VAL A 115 8.94 4.38 13.06
C VAL A 115 10.04 5.43 13.14
N SER A 116 9.80 6.59 13.75
CA SER A 116 10.80 7.64 13.92
C SER A 116 11.83 7.34 15.02
N ILE A 117 11.52 6.42 15.94
CA ILE A 117 12.39 6.03 17.05
C ILE A 117 13.16 4.73 16.77
N GLY A 118 12.66 3.92 15.84
CA GLY A 118 13.29 2.67 15.39
C GLY A 118 14.39 2.87 14.34
#